data_AF-A0A1D6K5F3-F1
#
_entry.id   AF-A0A1D6K5F3-F1
#
_cell.length_a   1.000
_cell.length_b   1.000
_cell.length_c   1.000
_cell.angle_alpha   90.00
_cell.angle_beta   90.00
_cell.angle_gamma   90.00
#
_symmetry.space_group_name_H-M   'P 1'
#
loop_
_entity.id
_entity.type
_entity.pdbx_description
1 polymer ?
#
loop_
_entity_poly.entity_id
_entity_poly.type
_entity_poly.pdbx_seq_one_letter_code
_entity_poly.pdbx_strand_id
1 'polypeptide(L)'
;MPESGGLLKQEFFSLTIPQVGGGEDIFATIRWSQKLLYDNGQFSVEVPFRFPQFVNPLPKVFMKKEKIQLIVNSGVTKEILLQGTSHPLKEKSRQGEKLSFLHEAVVENWSTKDFTFAYTVYSGDLSGGVLVQPSTLRDYDDRDMFCLFLLPGNNENRKVFRKAVVYIIDTSGSMQGKPLESVKNALSTTLSDLIPGDYFNIITFNDELHSFSSHLEQVNEKTIGNAIEWMNLNFVAQGGTNIMHPLSEAMTLLSTSHDALPQIYFVTDGSVDDERNICHTLKTQLIKSGSKSPRISTFGLGSYCNHYFLRMLASIGKGHYAAAFDTGSIEGRMLQWFQKASSTIVSNVSIDAIKHIQDFEVDSVYIPDISAKYPLCVSGRYNGKLPETLIAKGHLADMSEISIELKVQHIKDIPLDKVRYSILFMQLFSVVFITITLSHCCTSVNEIDRSRARGLEVLE
;
A
#
# COMPACT_ATOMS: atom_id res chain seq x y z
N MET A 1 -6.92 7.93 1.19
CA MET A 1 -6.74 6.75 2.08
C MET A 1 -5.31 6.75 2.60
N PRO A 2 -5.06 6.52 3.90
CA PRO A 2 -3.69 6.34 4.38
C PRO A 2 -3.07 5.11 3.70
N GLU A 3 -1.92 5.29 3.06
CA GLU A 3 -1.15 4.16 2.50
C GLU A 3 -0.57 3.25 3.58
N SER A 4 -0.63 3.70 4.84
CA SER A 4 -0.11 3.06 6.05
C SER A 4 -1.04 2.00 6.68
N GLY A 5 -1.90 1.32 5.90
CA GLY A 5 -2.62 0.11 6.31
C GLY A 5 -3.70 0.25 7.40
N GLY A 6 -3.68 1.31 8.21
CA GLY A 6 -4.71 1.59 9.22
C GLY A 6 -5.89 2.35 8.63
N LEU A 7 -6.94 1.64 8.25
CA LEU A 7 -8.23 2.27 7.88
C LEU A 7 -8.99 2.77 9.11
N LEU A 8 -8.87 2.07 10.25
CA LEU A 8 -9.56 2.42 11.47
C LEU A 8 -8.71 3.34 12.35
N LYS A 9 -9.08 4.63 12.37
CA LYS A 9 -8.74 5.52 13.49
C LYS A 9 -9.77 5.32 14.60
N GLN A 10 -9.45 5.72 15.83
CA GLN A 10 -10.44 5.83 16.90
C GLN A 10 -11.60 6.74 16.44
N GLU A 11 -12.83 6.40 16.84
CA GLU A 11 -14.07 7.16 16.56
C GLU A 11 -14.56 7.19 15.10
N PHE A 12 -14.11 6.27 14.24
CA PHE A 12 -14.51 6.25 12.82
C PHE A 12 -16.01 6.01 12.58
N PHE A 13 -16.71 5.36 13.51
CA PHE A 13 -18.16 5.15 13.46
C PHE A 13 -18.78 5.46 14.82
N SER A 14 -19.83 6.29 14.81
CA SER A 14 -20.73 6.47 15.94
C SER A 14 -22.11 5.91 15.59
N LEU A 15 -22.70 5.16 16.52
CA LEU A 15 -24.07 4.70 16.41
C LEU A 15 -24.80 5.09 17.69
N THR A 16 -25.75 6.00 17.59
CA THR A 16 -26.64 6.32 18.69
C THR A 16 -27.71 5.25 18.77
N ILE A 17 -27.70 4.49 19.86
CA ILE A 17 -28.72 3.47 20.11
C ILE A 17 -29.96 4.19 20.68
N PRO A 18 -31.15 4.03 20.08
CA PRO A 18 -32.37 4.64 20.60
C PRO A 18 -32.71 4.09 21.98
N GLN A 19 -33.65 4.73 22.69
CA GLN A 19 -34.12 4.22 23.97
C GLN A 19 -34.65 2.80 23.81
N VAL A 20 -34.05 1.85 24.54
CA VAL A 20 -34.47 0.44 24.60
C VAL A 20 -35.25 0.17 25.88
N GLY A 21 -36.11 -0.84 25.84
CA GLY A 21 -36.85 -1.30 27.01
C GLY A 21 -35.93 -1.85 28.10
N GLY A 22 -36.37 -1.74 29.35
CA GLY A 22 -35.74 -2.48 30.45
C GLY A 22 -35.88 -3.98 30.20
N GLY A 23 -34.78 -4.71 30.25
CA GLY A 23 -34.66 -6.16 30.09
C GLY A 23 -34.10 -6.57 28.73
N GLU A 24 -33.99 -5.64 27.80
CA GLU A 24 -33.66 -5.96 26.40
C GLU A 24 -32.15 -6.13 26.19
N ASP A 25 -31.79 -7.14 25.39
CA ASP A 25 -30.43 -7.34 24.91
C ASP A 25 -30.20 -6.51 23.64
N ILE A 26 -29.09 -5.77 23.61
CA ILE A 26 -28.66 -5.06 22.40
C ILE A 26 -27.51 -5.81 21.74
N PHE A 27 -27.65 -6.08 20.44
CA PHE A 27 -26.59 -6.68 19.63
C PHE A 27 -26.13 -5.70 18.55
N ALA A 28 -24.83 -5.44 18.50
CA ALA A 28 -24.19 -4.68 17.43
C ALA A 28 -23.18 -5.58 16.71
N THR A 29 -23.19 -5.58 15.38
CA THR A 29 -22.19 -6.29 14.56
C THR A 29 -21.59 -5.31 13.56
N ILE A 30 -20.28 -5.10 13.67
CA ILE A 30 -19.51 -4.26 12.74
C ILE A 30 -18.66 -5.20 11.87
N ARG A 31 -18.65 -4.94 10.56
CA ARG A 31 -17.83 -5.68 9.60
C ARG A 31 -17.06 -4.69 8.75
N TRP A 32 -15.76 -4.90 8.62
CA TRP A 32 -14.90 -4.09 7.77
C TRP A 32 -13.78 -4.96 7.17
N SER A 33 -13.01 -4.38 6.25
CA SER A 33 -11.80 -4.97 5.70
C SER A 33 -10.66 -3.94 5.74
N GLN A 34 -9.43 -4.40 5.99
CA GLN A 34 -8.25 -3.53 5.95
C GLN A 34 -7.03 -4.24 5.39
N LYS A 35 -6.08 -3.45 4.87
CA LYS A 35 -4.80 -3.95 4.38
C LYS A 35 -3.92 -4.35 5.57
N LEU A 36 -3.33 -5.53 5.52
CA LEU A 36 -2.24 -5.88 6.42
C LEU A 36 -1.03 -5.00 6.13
N LEU A 37 -0.36 -4.57 7.19
CA LEU A 37 0.98 -4.00 7.08
C LEU A 37 1.95 -5.12 6.72
N TYR A 38 2.94 -4.78 5.91
CA TYR A 38 4.04 -5.67 5.61
C TYR A 38 5.35 -4.91 5.75
N ASP A 39 6.26 -5.45 6.54
CA ASP A 39 7.62 -4.96 6.64
C ASP A 39 8.58 -6.14 6.80
N ASN A 40 9.61 -6.20 5.96
CA ASN A 40 10.69 -7.20 6.00
C ASN A 40 10.22 -8.65 6.22
N GLY A 41 9.19 -9.11 5.52
CA GLY A 41 8.69 -10.50 5.61
C GLY A 41 7.61 -10.74 6.67
N GLN A 42 7.35 -9.75 7.53
CA GLN A 42 6.35 -9.82 8.58
C GLN A 42 5.07 -9.11 8.14
N PHE A 43 3.95 -9.81 8.25
CA PHE A 43 2.61 -9.23 8.17
C PHE A 43 2.14 -8.83 9.55
N SER A 44 1.49 -7.67 9.66
CA SER A 44 0.89 -7.23 10.91
C SER A 44 -0.46 -6.54 10.71
N VAL A 45 -1.29 -6.63 11.74
CA VAL A 45 -2.57 -5.96 11.84
C VAL A 45 -2.71 -5.34 13.21
N GLU A 46 -3.25 -4.13 13.24
CA GLU A 46 -3.71 -3.46 14.44
C GLU A 46 -5.20 -3.15 14.26
N VAL A 47 -5.99 -3.50 15.27
CA VAL A 47 -7.43 -3.28 15.32
C VAL A 47 -7.77 -2.59 16.64
N PRO A 48 -8.48 -1.45 16.60
CA PRO A 48 -8.98 -0.84 17.82
C PRO A 48 -9.79 -1.83 18.65
N PHE A 49 -9.31 -2.10 19.86
CA PHE A 49 -9.92 -3.04 20.81
C PHE A 49 -9.83 -2.54 22.26
N ARG A 50 -9.44 -1.28 22.44
CA ARG A 50 -9.53 -0.57 23.72
C ARG A 50 -10.94 -0.06 23.97
N PHE A 51 -11.43 -0.28 25.19
CA PHE A 51 -12.71 0.23 25.65
C PHE A 51 -12.52 1.33 26.72
N PRO A 52 -13.22 2.48 26.61
CA PRO A 52 -13.15 3.53 27.62
C PRO A 52 -13.67 3.09 28.99
N GLN A 53 -13.17 3.72 30.07
CA GLN A 53 -13.61 3.36 31.42
C GLN A 53 -15.12 3.58 31.64
N PHE A 54 -15.73 4.58 30.99
CA PHE A 54 -17.14 4.88 31.13
C PHE A 54 -18.08 3.81 30.52
N VAL A 55 -17.57 2.87 29.71
CA VAL A 55 -18.36 1.73 29.22
C VAL A 55 -18.25 0.48 30.09
N ASN A 56 -17.55 0.55 31.24
CA ASN A 56 -17.56 -0.53 32.23
C ASN A 56 -18.79 -0.38 33.14
N PRO A 57 -19.82 -1.23 33.00
CA PRO A 57 -20.93 -1.23 33.96
C PRO A 57 -20.44 -1.63 35.35
N LEU A 58 -21.22 -1.29 36.39
CA LEU A 58 -20.86 -1.56 37.77
C LEU A 58 -20.50 -3.06 37.98
N PRO A 59 -19.37 -3.39 38.63
CA PRO A 59 -18.78 -4.74 38.62
C PRO A 59 -19.64 -5.90 39.15
N LYS A 60 -20.78 -5.61 39.78
CA LYS A 60 -21.57 -6.58 40.54
C LYS A 60 -22.85 -7.08 39.83
N VAL A 61 -23.12 -6.62 38.61
CA VAL A 61 -24.42 -6.89 37.95
C VAL A 61 -24.30 -7.73 36.68
N PHE A 62 -23.16 -7.69 35.96
CA PHE A 62 -23.04 -8.33 34.63
C PHE A 62 -21.76 -9.15 34.47
N MET A 63 -21.89 -10.33 33.86
CA MET A 63 -20.75 -11.12 33.38
C MET A 63 -20.27 -10.52 32.04
N LYS A 64 -19.02 -10.09 31.99
CA LYS A 64 -18.40 -9.58 30.76
C LYS A 64 -17.54 -10.67 30.13
N LYS A 65 -17.69 -10.84 28.82
CA LYS A 65 -16.99 -11.87 28.07
C LYS A 65 -16.35 -11.28 26.84
N GLU A 66 -15.04 -11.45 26.72
CA GLU A 66 -14.29 -11.09 25.53
C GLU A 66 -14.02 -12.34 24.70
N LYS A 67 -14.23 -12.21 23.39
CA LYS A 67 -13.95 -13.28 22.43
C LYS A 67 -13.27 -12.70 21.19
N ILE A 68 -12.11 -13.24 20.84
CA ILE A 68 -11.40 -12.91 19.59
C ILE A 68 -11.21 -14.20 18.83
N GLN A 69 -11.78 -14.26 17.63
CA GLN A 69 -11.57 -15.36 16.69
C GLN A 69 -10.75 -14.84 15.52
N LEU A 70 -9.56 -15.41 15.35
CA LEU A 70 -8.65 -15.04 14.28
C LEU A 70 -8.45 -16.22 13.35
N ILE A 71 -8.62 -15.99 12.06
CA ILE A 71 -8.34 -16.97 11.00
C ILE A 71 -7.29 -16.35 10.08
N VAL A 72 -6.14 -16.99 9.98
CA VAL A 72 -5.04 -16.60 9.09
C VAL A 72 -5.02 -17.56 7.93
N ASN A 73 -4.95 -17.03 6.71
CA ASN A 73 -4.72 -17.82 5.50
C ASN A 73 -3.57 -17.20 4.70
N SER A 74 -2.45 -17.91 4.56
CA SER A 74 -1.30 -17.44 3.77
C SER A 74 -1.49 -17.58 2.27
N GLY A 75 -2.50 -18.31 1.79
CA GLY A 75 -2.67 -18.64 0.36
C GLY A 75 -1.51 -19.44 -0.24
N VAL A 76 -0.47 -19.77 0.54
CA VAL A 76 0.68 -20.57 0.16
C VAL A 76 0.87 -21.66 1.20
N THR A 77 1.26 -22.85 0.75
CA THR A 77 1.50 -24.03 1.60
C THR A 77 2.75 -23.92 2.47
N LYS A 78 3.30 -22.71 2.63
CA LYS A 78 4.50 -22.41 3.41
C LYS A 78 4.11 -22.25 4.89
N GLU A 79 5.04 -22.53 5.78
CA GLU A 79 4.82 -22.45 7.22
C GLU A 79 4.54 -21.01 7.68
N ILE A 80 3.49 -20.83 8.47
CA ILE A 80 3.18 -19.57 9.15
C ILE A 80 3.80 -19.61 10.55
N LEU A 81 4.64 -18.62 10.85
CA LEU A 81 5.27 -18.43 12.16
C LEU A 81 4.67 -17.21 12.85
N LEU A 82 4.14 -17.42 14.06
CA LEU A 82 3.64 -16.34 14.89
C LEU A 82 4.81 -15.50 15.41
N GLN A 83 4.72 -14.17 15.23
CA GLN A 83 5.75 -13.24 15.70
C GLN A 83 5.31 -12.50 16.97
N GLY A 84 4.02 -12.20 17.09
CA GLY A 84 3.50 -11.53 18.27
C GLY A 84 1.99 -11.37 18.26
N THR A 85 1.43 -11.24 19.47
CA THR A 85 0.03 -10.89 19.67
C THR A 85 -0.14 -10.12 20.97
N SER A 86 -1.06 -9.15 20.99
CA SER A 86 -1.38 -8.41 22.23
C SER A 86 -2.30 -9.16 23.18
N HIS A 87 -3.00 -10.22 22.72
CA HIS A 87 -3.97 -10.98 23.51
C HIS A 87 -3.60 -12.48 23.52
N PRO A 88 -3.89 -13.22 24.60
CA PRO A 88 -3.53 -14.63 24.68
C PRO A 88 -4.43 -15.48 23.77
N LEU A 89 -3.94 -15.71 22.55
CA LEU A 89 -4.57 -16.52 21.52
C LEU A 89 -4.16 -18.00 21.68
N LYS A 90 -5.15 -18.90 21.70
CA LYS A 90 -4.91 -20.36 21.65
C LYS A 90 -5.13 -20.87 20.24
N GLU A 91 -4.14 -21.54 19.64
CA GLU A 91 -4.30 -22.23 18.37
C GLU A 91 -5.38 -23.32 18.50
N LYS A 92 -6.34 -23.32 17.58
CA LYS A 92 -7.47 -24.27 17.56
C LYS A 92 -7.34 -25.28 16.43
N SER A 93 -6.81 -24.86 15.30
CA SER A 93 -6.58 -25.75 14.16
C SER A 93 -5.45 -25.21 13.28
N ARG A 94 -4.74 -26.15 12.65
CA ARG A 94 -3.79 -25.89 11.57
C ARG A 94 -4.06 -26.86 10.43
N GLN A 95 -4.35 -26.34 9.26
CA GLN A 95 -4.61 -27.10 8.04
C GLN A 95 -3.87 -26.41 6.90
N GLY A 96 -2.67 -26.89 6.56
CA GLY A 96 -1.84 -26.31 5.50
C GLY A 96 -1.61 -24.81 5.70
N GLU A 97 -2.09 -24.02 4.76
CA GLU A 97 -2.04 -22.55 4.70
C GLU A 97 -2.98 -21.83 5.69
N LYS A 98 -3.88 -22.55 6.37
CA LYS A 98 -4.91 -21.98 7.25
C LYS A 98 -4.65 -22.28 8.72
N LEU A 99 -4.62 -21.24 9.54
CA LEU A 99 -4.58 -21.32 11.01
C LEU A 99 -5.79 -20.66 11.62
N SER A 100 -6.31 -21.24 12.70
CA SER A 100 -7.34 -20.61 13.51
C SER A 100 -6.89 -20.46 14.96
N PHE A 101 -7.17 -19.31 15.53
CA PHE A 101 -6.90 -18.97 16.90
C PHE A 101 -8.17 -18.48 17.60
N LEU A 102 -8.26 -18.77 18.89
CA LEU A 102 -9.35 -18.30 19.74
C LEU A 102 -8.79 -17.76 21.06
N HIS A 103 -9.20 -16.55 21.39
CA HIS A 103 -9.17 -16.01 22.74
C HIS A 103 -10.61 -15.93 23.26
N GLU A 104 -10.83 -16.41 24.47
CA GLU A 104 -12.13 -16.33 25.14
C GLU A 104 -11.90 -16.24 26.65
N ALA A 105 -12.37 -15.16 27.27
CA ALA A 105 -12.16 -14.88 28.68
C ALA A 105 -13.37 -14.18 29.29
N VAL A 106 -13.68 -14.51 30.55
CA VAL A 106 -14.58 -13.70 31.39
C VAL A 106 -13.71 -12.64 32.05
N VAL A 107 -14.06 -11.36 31.91
CA VAL A 107 -13.21 -10.23 32.30
C VAL A 107 -13.89 -9.34 33.33
N GLU A 108 -13.13 -8.83 34.31
CA GLU A 108 -13.65 -7.84 35.26
C GLU A 108 -13.72 -6.44 34.67
N ASN A 109 -12.84 -6.12 33.73
CA ASN A 109 -12.79 -4.86 33.00
C ASN A 109 -12.54 -5.17 31.51
N TRP A 110 -13.15 -4.40 30.63
CA TRP A 110 -12.86 -4.49 29.20
C TRP A 110 -11.40 -4.18 28.88
N SER A 111 -10.91 -4.70 27.76
CA SER A 111 -9.54 -4.55 27.31
C SER A 111 -9.15 -3.08 27.19
N THR A 112 -7.95 -2.78 27.69
CA THR A 112 -7.34 -1.44 27.66
C THR A 112 -6.31 -1.30 26.53
N LYS A 113 -6.14 -2.34 25.72
CA LYS A 113 -5.13 -2.41 24.65
C LYS A 113 -5.79 -2.79 23.33
N ASP A 114 -5.29 -2.21 22.25
CA ASP A 114 -5.71 -2.58 20.92
C ASP A 114 -5.24 -4.00 20.57
N PHE A 115 -5.99 -4.64 19.68
CA PHE A 115 -5.63 -5.98 19.22
C PHE A 115 -4.53 -5.85 18.17
N THR A 116 -3.37 -6.42 18.45
CA THR A 116 -2.27 -6.54 17.49
C THR A 116 -1.98 -8.00 17.24
N PHE A 117 -1.67 -8.31 15.99
CA PHE A 117 -1.27 -9.64 15.57
C PHE A 117 -0.22 -9.52 14.47
N ALA A 118 0.86 -10.27 14.59
CA ALA A 118 1.95 -10.30 13.63
C ALA A 118 2.40 -11.73 13.35
N TYR A 119 2.63 -12.04 12.08
CA TYR A 119 3.09 -13.35 11.63
C TYR A 119 4.01 -13.21 10.42
N THR A 120 4.84 -14.21 10.17
CA THR A 120 5.66 -14.32 8.96
C THR A 120 5.24 -15.57 8.19
N VAL A 121 5.42 -15.53 6.87
CA VAL A 121 5.29 -16.71 6.00
C VAL A 121 6.70 -17.13 5.64
N TYR A 122 7.16 -18.27 6.19
CA TYR A 122 8.53 -18.72 5.99
C TYR A 122 8.72 -19.12 4.52
N SER A 123 9.39 -18.27 3.75
CA SER A 123 9.83 -18.57 2.40
C SER A 123 11.27 -18.10 2.24
N GLY A 124 12.20 -19.06 2.08
CA GLY A 124 13.58 -18.75 1.74
C GLY A 124 13.68 -17.99 0.42
N ASP A 125 12.83 -18.35 -0.55
CA ASP A 125 12.79 -17.76 -1.89
C ASP A 125 11.49 -16.99 -2.18
N LEU A 126 11.51 -16.22 -3.26
CA LEU A 126 10.33 -15.65 -3.90
C LEU A 126 9.25 -16.72 -4.06
N SER A 127 8.02 -16.39 -3.65
CA SER A 127 6.89 -17.32 -3.73
C SER A 127 5.60 -16.58 -4.03
N GLY A 128 4.55 -17.30 -4.37
CA GLY A 128 3.27 -16.68 -4.67
C GLY A 128 2.20 -17.71 -4.96
N GLY A 129 1.02 -17.22 -5.32
CA GLY A 129 -0.12 -18.06 -5.67
C GLY A 129 -1.17 -17.26 -6.41
N VAL A 130 -2.16 -17.99 -6.93
CA VAL A 130 -3.34 -17.40 -7.55
C VAL A 130 -4.57 -17.94 -6.83
N LEU A 131 -5.33 -17.03 -6.24
CA LEU A 131 -6.62 -17.35 -5.63
C LEU A 131 -7.72 -17.09 -6.66
N VAL A 132 -8.66 -18.03 -6.76
CA VAL A 132 -9.77 -17.95 -7.71
C VAL A 132 -11.08 -18.10 -6.96
N GLN A 133 -12.01 -17.18 -7.24
CA GLN A 133 -13.38 -17.24 -6.77
C GLN A 133 -14.31 -17.33 -7.98
N PRO A 134 -15.05 -18.45 -8.13
CA PRO A 134 -16.06 -18.56 -9.16
C PRO A 134 -17.16 -17.51 -9.01
N SER A 135 -17.70 -17.04 -10.13
CA SER A 135 -18.90 -16.22 -10.11
C SER A 135 -20.10 -17.00 -9.56
N THR A 136 -21.03 -16.30 -8.93
CA THR A 136 -22.29 -16.86 -8.44
C THR A 136 -23.47 -16.31 -9.23
N LEU A 137 -24.59 -17.04 -9.25
CA LEU A 137 -25.82 -16.61 -9.95
C LEU A 137 -26.41 -15.28 -9.45
N ARG A 138 -25.88 -14.71 -8.37
CA ARG A 138 -26.29 -13.42 -7.80
C ARG A 138 -25.37 -12.26 -8.18
N ASP A 139 -24.24 -12.56 -8.82
CA ASP A 139 -23.30 -11.54 -9.24
C ASP A 139 -23.80 -10.85 -10.50
N TYR A 140 -23.60 -9.53 -10.55
CA TYR A 140 -23.91 -8.72 -11.74
C TYR A 140 -23.03 -9.09 -12.94
N ASP A 141 -21.86 -9.65 -12.67
CA ASP A 141 -20.82 -10.01 -13.63
C ASP A 141 -20.53 -11.50 -13.49
N ASP A 142 -20.78 -12.25 -14.57
CA ASP A 142 -20.71 -13.71 -14.64
C ASP A 142 -19.28 -14.25 -14.78
N ARG A 143 -18.28 -13.37 -14.87
CA ARG A 143 -16.86 -13.72 -14.91
C ARG A 143 -16.33 -14.11 -13.54
N ASP A 144 -15.49 -15.15 -13.51
CA ASP A 144 -14.74 -15.56 -12.32
C ASP A 144 -13.77 -14.46 -11.90
N MET A 145 -13.48 -14.37 -10.60
CA MET A 145 -12.47 -13.46 -10.06
C MET A 145 -11.17 -14.19 -9.76
N PHE A 146 -10.05 -13.51 -9.99
CA PHE A 146 -8.74 -13.99 -9.56
C PHE A 146 -7.99 -12.92 -8.75
N CYS A 147 -7.08 -13.39 -7.90
CA CYS A 147 -6.11 -12.59 -7.19
C CYS A 147 -4.76 -13.32 -7.21
N LEU A 148 -3.82 -12.80 -7.98
CA LEU A 148 -2.44 -13.22 -8.00
C LEU A 148 -1.64 -12.41 -6.98
N PHE A 149 -0.82 -13.09 -6.19
CA PHE A 149 0.07 -12.42 -5.26
C PHE A 149 1.47 -13.04 -5.30
N LEU A 150 2.47 -12.19 -5.07
CA LEU A 150 3.88 -12.52 -5.05
C LEU A 150 4.51 -11.96 -3.77
N LEU A 151 5.18 -12.83 -3.02
CA LEU A 151 5.88 -12.56 -1.78
C LEU A 151 7.39 -12.51 -2.06
N PRO A 152 8.11 -11.46 -1.63
CA PRO A 152 9.52 -11.28 -1.95
C PRO A 152 10.46 -12.31 -1.31
N GLY A 153 9.99 -13.06 -0.31
CA GLY A 153 10.77 -14.03 0.45
C GLY A 153 11.83 -13.36 1.33
N ASN A 154 12.81 -14.14 1.78
CA ASN A 154 13.99 -13.58 2.45
C ASN A 154 14.81 -12.75 1.45
N ASN A 155 15.21 -11.55 1.87
CA ASN A 155 16.02 -10.62 1.07
C ASN A 155 17.50 -10.62 1.49
N GLU A 156 17.88 -11.41 2.49
CA GLU A 156 19.29 -11.54 2.92
C GLU A 156 20.17 -12.01 1.75
N ASN A 157 21.28 -11.30 1.53
CA ASN A 157 22.28 -11.57 0.48
C ASN A 157 21.80 -11.44 -0.98
N ARG A 158 20.61 -10.85 -1.24
CA ARG A 158 20.15 -10.60 -2.61
C ARG A 158 20.93 -9.45 -3.25
N LYS A 159 21.37 -9.64 -4.51
CA LYS A 159 21.95 -8.56 -5.32
C LYS A 159 20.90 -7.47 -5.55
N VAL A 160 21.30 -6.21 -5.40
CA VAL A 160 20.45 -5.04 -5.63
C VAL A 160 20.70 -4.51 -7.04
N PHE A 161 19.65 -4.04 -7.72
CA PHE A 161 19.80 -3.34 -9.00
C PHE A 161 20.64 -2.08 -8.82
N ARG A 162 21.63 -1.90 -9.69
CA ARG A 162 22.17 -0.55 -9.93
C ARG A 162 21.07 0.32 -10.47
N LYS A 163 21.05 1.58 -10.10
CA LYS A 163 19.97 2.52 -10.45
C LYS A 163 20.52 3.63 -11.34
N ALA A 164 19.72 4.03 -12.32
CA ALA A 164 19.91 5.28 -13.05
C ALA A 164 18.68 6.14 -12.76
N VAL A 165 18.86 7.21 -12.00
CA VAL A 165 17.74 7.95 -11.40
C VAL A 165 17.70 9.38 -11.92
N VAL A 166 16.54 9.84 -12.38
CA VAL A 166 16.32 11.27 -12.63
C VAL A 166 15.25 11.77 -11.65
N TYR A 167 15.63 12.70 -10.79
CA TYR A 167 14.72 13.40 -9.90
C TYR A 167 14.18 14.63 -10.62
N ILE A 168 12.86 14.69 -10.84
CA ILE A 168 12.18 15.82 -11.46
C ILE A 168 11.35 16.52 -10.38
N ILE A 169 11.73 17.75 -10.07
CA ILE A 169 11.17 18.53 -8.96
C ILE A 169 10.51 19.79 -9.51
N ASP A 170 9.22 19.94 -9.20
CA ASP A 170 8.48 21.16 -9.46
C ASP A 170 9.00 22.31 -8.57
N THR A 171 9.32 23.44 -9.21
CA THR A 171 9.75 24.68 -8.56
C THR A 171 8.86 25.84 -8.99
N SER A 172 7.59 25.57 -9.31
CA SER A 172 6.57 26.59 -9.54
C SER A 172 6.35 27.49 -8.32
N GLY A 173 5.70 28.64 -8.52
CA GLY A 173 5.48 29.61 -7.44
C GLY A 173 4.73 29.05 -6.22
N SER A 174 3.87 28.04 -6.39
CA SER A 174 3.10 27.40 -5.30
C SER A 174 3.98 26.63 -4.31
N MET A 175 5.16 26.21 -4.75
CA MET A 175 6.12 25.48 -3.91
C MET A 175 6.82 26.37 -2.87
N GLN A 176 6.59 27.69 -2.88
CA GLN A 176 7.28 28.65 -2.02
C GLN A 176 7.22 28.29 -0.52
N GLY A 177 8.38 28.37 0.14
CA GLY A 177 8.52 28.15 1.57
C GLY A 177 8.63 26.67 1.94
N LYS A 178 7.85 26.24 2.94
CA LYS A 178 7.98 24.93 3.58
C LYS A 178 7.87 23.72 2.63
N PRO A 179 6.99 23.71 1.59
CA PRO A 179 6.94 22.59 0.65
C PRO A 179 8.28 22.33 -0.05
N LEU A 180 8.87 23.35 -0.67
CA LEU A 180 10.15 23.22 -1.36
C LEU A 180 11.30 22.90 -0.41
N GLU A 181 11.32 23.47 0.79
CA GLU A 181 12.30 23.13 1.84
C GLU A 181 12.21 21.65 2.22
N SER A 182 11.00 21.13 2.43
CA SER A 182 10.78 19.72 2.81
C SER A 182 11.21 18.77 1.69
N VAL A 183 10.91 19.12 0.43
CA VAL A 183 11.37 18.36 -0.75
C VAL A 183 12.88 18.35 -0.86
N LYS A 184 13.52 19.50 -0.66
CA LYS A 184 14.98 19.65 -0.70
C LYS A 184 15.66 18.82 0.39
N ASN A 185 15.12 18.79 1.61
CA ASN A 185 15.63 17.95 2.69
C ASN A 185 15.49 16.46 2.36
N ALA A 186 14.29 16.01 1.95
CA ALA A 186 14.06 14.62 1.59
C ALA A 186 14.94 14.15 0.42
N LEU A 187 15.14 15.01 -0.59
CA LEU A 187 16.01 14.74 -1.72
C LEU A 187 17.49 14.65 -1.29
N SER A 188 17.96 15.56 -0.43
CA SER A 188 19.34 15.54 0.08
C SER A 188 19.64 14.25 0.85
N THR A 189 18.70 13.78 1.67
CA THR A 189 18.79 12.48 2.35
C THR A 189 18.83 11.33 1.34
N THR A 190 17.92 11.34 0.36
CA THR A 190 17.82 10.26 -0.64
C THR A 190 19.04 10.17 -1.55
N LEU A 191 19.65 11.30 -1.92
CA LEU A 191 20.92 11.32 -2.67
C LEU A 191 22.06 10.68 -1.86
N SER A 192 22.03 10.84 -0.54
CA SER A 192 23.03 10.25 0.36
C SER A 192 22.84 8.74 0.55
N ASP A 193 21.64 8.22 0.26
CA ASP A 193 21.30 6.78 0.28
C ASP A 193 21.71 6.05 -1.01
N LEU A 194 22.10 6.77 -2.06
CA LEU A 194 22.60 6.17 -3.30
C LEU A 194 23.97 5.53 -3.06
N ILE A 195 24.22 4.41 -3.74
CA ILE A 195 25.45 3.64 -3.55
C ILE A 195 26.42 3.79 -4.72
N PRO A 196 27.73 3.58 -4.53
CA PRO A 196 28.69 3.58 -5.63
C PRO A 196 28.29 2.57 -6.72
N GLY A 197 28.24 3.06 -7.97
CA GLY A 197 27.77 2.29 -9.13
C GLY A 197 26.36 2.65 -9.58
N ASP A 198 25.61 3.41 -8.78
CA ASP A 198 24.40 4.10 -9.21
C ASP A 198 24.77 5.38 -10.01
N TYR A 199 23.79 5.86 -10.77
CA TYR A 199 23.84 7.09 -11.54
C TYR A 199 22.64 7.96 -11.21
N PHE A 200 22.81 9.28 -11.24
CA PHE A 200 21.71 10.20 -11.01
C PHE A 200 21.79 11.50 -11.81
N ASN A 201 20.66 12.18 -11.94
CA ASN A 201 20.58 13.57 -12.32
C ASN A 201 19.37 14.22 -11.63
N ILE A 202 19.38 15.55 -11.52
CA ILE A 202 18.31 16.35 -10.94
C ILE A 202 17.83 17.34 -11.99
N ILE A 203 16.53 17.44 -12.15
CA ILE A 203 15.86 18.40 -13.01
C ILE A 203 14.90 19.19 -12.12
N THR A 204 15.02 20.52 -12.13
CA THR A 204 13.98 21.42 -11.63
C THR A 204 13.20 21.98 -12.80
N PHE A 205 11.91 22.22 -12.60
CA PHE A 205 11.08 22.78 -13.64
C PHE A 205 10.00 23.72 -13.11
N ASN A 206 9.69 24.72 -13.92
CA ASN A 206 8.53 25.59 -13.81
C ASN A 206 8.04 25.90 -15.22
N ASP A 207 8.16 27.15 -15.69
CA ASP A 207 8.08 27.52 -17.11
C ASP A 207 9.37 27.13 -17.87
N GLU A 208 10.50 27.11 -17.16
CA GLU A 208 11.82 26.72 -17.67
C GLU A 208 12.27 25.38 -17.07
N LEU A 209 13.33 24.80 -17.63
CA LEU A 209 13.95 23.59 -17.16
C LEU A 209 15.41 23.86 -16.82
N HIS A 210 15.83 23.45 -15.63
CA HIS A 210 17.23 23.44 -15.25
C HIS A 210 17.64 22.03 -14.85
N SER A 211 18.79 21.56 -15.36
CA SER A 211 19.34 20.26 -15.01
C SER A 211 20.69 20.43 -14.32
N PHE A 212 20.94 19.58 -13.33
CA PHE A 212 22.21 19.56 -12.58
C PHE A 212 23.39 19.24 -13.50
N SER A 213 23.22 18.27 -14.41
CA SER A 213 24.22 17.92 -15.42
C SER A 213 23.55 17.64 -16.77
N SER A 214 24.31 17.72 -17.86
CA SER A 214 23.84 17.35 -19.20
C SER A 214 23.78 15.83 -19.41
N HIS A 215 24.36 15.05 -18.50
CA HIS A 215 24.38 13.59 -18.54
C HIS A 215 24.12 13.03 -17.14
N LEU A 216 23.89 11.72 -17.05
CA LEU A 216 23.80 11.05 -15.76
C LEU A 216 25.18 11.04 -15.07
N GLU A 217 25.24 11.54 -13.84
CA GLU A 217 26.46 11.56 -13.03
C GLU A 217 26.58 10.28 -12.21
N GLN A 218 27.79 9.72 -12.13
CA GLN A 218 28.06 8.56 -11.30
C GLN A 218 28.11 8.97 -9.82
N VAL A 219 27.47 8.20 -8.96
CA VAL A 219 27.41 8.45 -7.52
C VAL A 219 28.79 8.35 -6.88
N ASN A 220 29.25 9.48 -6.32
CA ASN A 220 30.40 9.61 -5.43
C ASN A 220 30.25 10.86 -4.53
N GLU A 221 31.03 10.95 -3.46
CA GLU A 221 30.96 12.04 -2.48
C GLU A 221 31.04 13.44 -3.11
N LYS A 222 31.92 13.63 -4.10
CA LYS A 222 32.09 14.92 -4.80
C LYS A 222 30.84 15.29 -5.60
N THR A 223 30.30 14.35 -6.38
CA THR A 223 29.09 14.60 -7.18
C THR A 223 27.86 14.84 -6.33
N ILE A 224 27.72 14.15 -5.18
CA ILE A 224 26.64 14.39 -4.22
C ILE A 224 26.77 15.79 -3.63
N GLY A 225 27.98 16.19 -3.19
CA GLY A 225 28.24 17.53 -2.67
C GLY A 225 27.90 18.62 -3.69
N ASN A 226 28.37 18.48 -4.93
CA ASN A 226 28.07 19.40 -6.02
C ASN A 226 26.55 19.48 -6.31
N ALA A 227 25.83 18.36 -6.25
CA ALA A 227 24.39 18.32 -6.47
C ALA A 227 23.63 19.05 -5.36
N ILE A 228 24.04 18.89 -4.10
CA ILE A 228 23.46 19.60 -2.95
C ILE A 228 23.70 21.12 -3.08
N GLU A 229 24.91 21.53 -3.46
CA GLU A 229 25.21 22.94 -3.73
C GLU A 229 24.38 23.50 -4.89
N TRP A 230 24.24 22.74 -5.98
CA TRP A 230 23.39 23.11 -7.10
C TRP A 230 21.92 23.24 -6.70
N MET A 231 21.39 22.31 -5.89
CA MET A 231 20.04 22.40 -5.34
C MET A 231 19.85 23.65 -4.48
N ASN A 232 20.87 24.05 -3.69
CA ASN A 232 20.80 25.27 -2.90
C ASN A 232 20.62 26.54 -3.74
N LEU A 233 21.11 26.54 -4.97
CA LEU A 233 21.05 27.69 -5.88
C LEU A 233 19.84 27.66 -6.81
N ASN A 234 19.39 26.46 -7.24
CA ASN A 234 18.40 26.31 -8.31
C ASN A 234 16.99 25.94 -7.84
N PHE A 235 16.81 25.59 -6.56
CA PHE A 235 15.48 25.34 -6.00
C PHE A 235 14.84 26.68 -5.60
N VAL A 236 14.38 27.43 -6.60
CA VAL A 236 13.74 28.73 -6.43
C VAL A 236 12.30 28.64 -6.92
N ALA A 237 11.34 28.80 -6.00
CA ALA A 237 9.90 28.74 -6.30
C ALA A 237 9.45 29.96 -7.10
N GLN A 238 9.19 29.78 -8.41
CA GLN A 238 8.72 30.83 -9.31
C GLN A 238 8.09 30.24 -10.57
N GLY A 239 7.31 31.05 -11.30
CA GLY A 239 6.74 30.66 -12.58
C GLY A 239 5.58 29.66 -12.49
N GLY A 240 5.17 29.14 -13.65
CA GLY A 240 4.15 28.13 -13.84
C GLY A 240 4.66 26.70 -13.78
N THR A 241 3.95 25.78 -14.45
CA THR A 241 4.19 24.33 -14.37
C THR A 241 4.14 23.71 -15.78
N ASN A 242 5.28 23.24 -16.29
CA ASN A 242 5.38 22.48 -17.54
C ASN A 242 5.87 21.04 -17.29
N ILE A 243 4.94 20.07 -17.32
CA ILE A 243 5.23 18.67 -16.96
C ILE A 243 5.86 17.86 -18.10
N MET A 244 5.47 18.12 -19.36
CA MET A 244 5.89 17.27 -20.49
C MET A 244 7.39 17.41 -20.81
N HIS A 245 7.90 18.64 -20.77
CA HIS A 245 9.29 18.94 -21.11
C HIS A 245 10.30 18.18 -20.21
N PRO A 246 10.23 18.27 -18.86
CA PRO A 246 11.16 17.56 -17.99
C PRO A 246 11.01 16.04 -18.05
N LEU A 247 9.81 15.51 -18.28
CA LEU A 247 9.63 14.08 -18.48
C LEU A 247 10.34 13.60 -19.76
N SER A 248 10.23 14.36 -20.85
CA SER A 248 10.91 14.01 -22.11
C SER A 248 12.44 14.08 -21.99
N GLU A 249 12.97 15.07 -21.26
CA GLU A 249 14.40 15.21 -20.98
C GLU A 249 14.90 14.02 -20.14
N ALA A 250 14.18 13.66 -19.07
CA ALA A 250 14.53 12.52 -18.23
C ALA A 250 14.53 11.20 -19.00
N MET A 251 13.56 10.99 -19.90
CA MET A 251 13.53 9.81 -20.78
C MET A 251 14.77 9.75 -21.69
N THR A 252 15.22 10.91 -22.19
CA THR A 252 16.41 11.01 -23.05
C THR A 252 17.68 10.70 -22.27
N LEU A 253 17.86 11.30 -21.08
CA LEU A 253 18.99 11.02 -20.18
C LEU A 253 19.09 9.53 -19.83
N LEU A 254 17.96 8.88 -19.55
CA LEU A 254 17.91 7.46 -19.15
C LEU A 254 18.08 6.49 -20.32
N SER A 255 17.92 6.93 -21.57
CA SER A 255 18.02 6.05 -22.75
C SER A 255 19.41 5.43 -22.95
N THR A 256 20.45 6.08 -22.40
CA THR A 256 21.86 5.66 -22.49
C THR A 256 22.28 4.72 -21.34
N SER A 257 21.41 4.49 -20.35
CA SER A 257 21.71 3.58 -19.25
C SER A 257 21.47 2.12 -19.65
N HIS A 258 22.52 1.30 -19.68
CA HIS A 258 22.43 -0.10 -20.14
C HIS A 258 22.55 -1.13 -19.02
N ASP A 259 23.21 -0.78 -17.91
CA ASP A 259 23.51 -1.72 -16.80
C ASP A 259 22.84 -1.33 -15.48
N ALA A 260 21.85 -0.44 -15.53
CA ALA A 260 21.10 0.01 -14.36
C ALA A 260 19.60 0.10 -14.65
N LEU A 261 18.79 -0.06 -13.62
CA LEU A 261 17.35 0.08 -13.68
C LEU A 261 17.01 1.58 -13.81
N PRO A 262 16.40 2.04 -14.92
CA PRO A 262 16.09 3.44 -15.12
C PRO A 262 14.86 3.84 -14.30
N GLN A 263 14.94 4.95 -13.57
CA GLN A 263 13.90 5.44 -12.66
C GLN A 263 13.74 6.96 -12.79
N ILE A 264 12.48 7.40 -12.80
CA ILE A 264 12.08 8.81 -12.76
C ILE A 264 11.27 9.01 -11.48
N TYR A 265 11.71 9.96 -10.65
CA TYR A 265 11.00 10.41 -9.46
C TYR A 265 10.43 11.80 -9.73
N PHE A 266 9.12 11.88 -9.93
CA PHE A 266 8.43 13.11 -10.32
C PHE A 266 7.64 13.68 -9.15
N VAL A 267 7.93 14.92 -8.75
CA VAL A 267 7.34 15.57 -7.56
C VAL A 267 6.72 16.90 -7.97
N THR A 268 5.45 17.11 -7.64
CA THR A 268 4.71 18.34 -8.01
C THR A 268 3.58 18.65 -7.04
N ASP A 269 3.30 19.94 -6.84
CA ASP A 269 2.09 20.45 -6.18
C ASP A 269 1.08 21.06 -7.18
N GLY A 270 1.45 21.15 -8.45
CA GLY A 270 0.70 21.76 -9.53
C GLY A 270 -0.13 20.78 -10.37
N SER A 271 -0.90 21.35 -11.30
CA SER A 271 -1.69 20.63 -12.30
C SER A 271 -1.53 21.30 -13.66
N VAL A 272 -1.85 20.55 -14.72
CA VAL A 272 -1.77 21.00 -16.11
C VAL A 272 -3.03 20.59 -16.86
N ASP A 273 -3.36 21.28 -17.95
CA ASP A 273 -4.58 20.97 -18.72
C ASP A 273 -4.41 19.78 -19.68
N ASP A 274 -3.17 19.45 -20.07
CA ASP A 274 -2.85 18.49 -21.14
C ASP A 274 -2.53 17.06 -20.64
N GLU A 275 -2.96 16.71 -19.43
CA GLU A 275 -2.69 15.43 -18.74
C GLU A 275 -2.94 14.17 -19.59
N ARG A 276 -4.00 14.19 -20.41
CA ARG A 276 -4.33 13.07 -21.31
C ARG A 276 -3.28 12.89 -22.39
N ASN A 277 -2.82 13.99 -22.97
CA ASN A 277 -1.78 13.98 -23.99
C ASN A 277 -0.44 13.56 -23.39
N ILE A 278 -0.15 14.00 -22.16
CA ILE A 278 1.02 13.55 -21.40
C ILE A 278 1.01 12.03 -21.22
N CYS A 279 -0.09 11.48 -20.71
CA CYS A 279 -0.24 10.03 -20.53
C CYS A 279 -0.10 9.26 -21.85
N HIS A 280 -0.72 9.74 -22.94
CA HIS A 280 -0.67 9.10 -24.25
C HIS A 280 0.75 9.06 -24.83
N THR A 281 1.45 10.18 -24.77
CA THR A 281 2.82 10.32 -25.28
C THR A 281 3.77 9.42 -24.52
N LEU A 282 3.73 9.45 -23.18
CA LEU A 282 4.60 8.63 -22.34
C LEU A 282 4.31 7.14 -22.48
N LYS A 283 3.04 6.75 -22.55
CA LYS A 283 2.68 5.36 -22.87
C LYS A 283 3.32 4.91 -24.18
N THR A 284 3.26 5.73 -25.22
CA THR A 284 3.84 5.43 -26.53
C THR A 284 5.36 5.32 -26.47
N GLN A 285 6.04 6.21 -25.75
CA GLN A 285 7.49 6.18 -25.57
C GLN A 285 7.95 4.96 -24.76
N LEU A 286 7.27 4.64 -23.66
CA LEU A 286 7.60 3.51 -22.79
C LEU A 286 7.42 2.17 -23.52
N ILE A 287 6.38 2.03 -24.34
CA ILE A 287 6.19 0.84 -25.20
C ILE A 287 7.37 0.67 -26.16
N LYS A 288 7.84 1.76 -26.79
CA LYS A 288 9.01 1.72 -27.69
C LYS A 288 10.29 1.31 -26.97
N SER A 289 10.48 1.72 -25.72
CA SER A 289 11.65 1.36 -24.90
C SER A 289 11.64 -0.09 -24.39
N GLY A 290 10.48 -0.78 -24.43
CA GLY A 290 10.36 -2.17 -24.02
C GLY A 290 10.89 -2.45 -22.61
N SER A 291 11.77 -3.44 -22.47
CA SER A 291 12.37 -3.81 -21.17
C SER A 291 13.25 -2.71 -20.54
N LYS A 292 13.65 -1.70 -21.32
CA LYS A 292 14.47 -0.55 -20.87
C LYS A 292 13.63 0.67 -20.49
N SER A 293 12.30 0.53 -20.44
CA SER A 293 11.40 1.62 -20.05
C SER A 293 11.66 2.06 -18.60
N PRO A 294 11.85 3.36 -18.32
CA PRO A 294 12.01 3.84 -16.95
C PRO A 294 10.78 3.60 -16.09
N ARG A 295 11.03 3.38 -14.80
CA ARG A 295 9.99 3.39 -13.79
C ARG A 295 9.63 4.81 -13.43
N ILE A 296 8.39 5.24 -13.71
CA ILE A 296 7.94 6.58 -13.35
C ILE A 296 7.18 6.47 -12.03
N SER A 297 7.75 7.03 -10.97
CA SER A 297 7.08 7.17 -9.68
C SER A 297 6.72 8.63 -9.48
N THR A 298 5.55 8.91 -8.94
CA THR A 298 5.01 10.26 -8.73
C THR A 298 4.73 10.55 -7.26
N PHE A 299 5.00 11.78 -6.84
CA PHE A 299 4.68 12.28 -5.50
C PHE A 299 3.89 13.57 -5.60
N GLY A 300 2.62 13.52 -5.18
CA GLY A 300 1.73 14.68 -5.17
C GLY A 300 1.79 15.45 -3.86
N LEU A 301 1.91 16.77 -3.94
CA LEU A 301 1.92 17.67 -2.79
C LEU A 301 0.60 18.46 -2.71
N GLY A 302 0.05 18.55 -1.50
CA GLY A 302 -1.18 19.30 -1.24
C GLY A 302 -2.42 18.70 -1.91
N SER A 303 -3.49 19.49 -1.93
CA SER A 303 -4.78 19.10 -2.52
C SER A 303 -4.99 19.61 -3.94
N TYR A 304 -4.11 20.48 -4.45
CA TYR A 304 -4.31 21.18 -5.72
C TYR A 304 -3.83 20.40 -6.94
N CYS A 305 -2.79 19.58 -6.82
CA CYS A 305 -2.39 18.72 -7.92
C CYS A 305 -3.44 17.65 -8.23
N ASN A 306 -3.49 17.25 -9.50
CA ASN A 306 -4.40 16.19 -9.92
C ASN A 306 -3.83 14.81 -9.54
N HIS A 307 -4.20 14.36 -8.35
CA HIS A 307 -3.81 13.06 -7.81
C HIS A 307 -4.27 11.86 -8.66
N TYR A 308 -5.32 12.01 -9.47
CA TYR A 308 -5.74 10.94 -10.40
C TYR A 308 -4.76 10.83 -11.57
N PHE A 309 -4.38 11.95 -12.15
CA PHE A 309 -3.36 12.02 -13.19
C PHE A 309 -2.02 11.45 -12.71
N LEU A 310 -1.54 11.85 -11.53
CA LEU A 310 -0.28 11.35 -10.99
C LEU A 310 -0.28 9.83 -10.75
N ARG A 311 -1.42 9.26 -10.31
CA ARG A 311 -1.60 7.80 -10.19
C ARG A 311 -1.58 7.12 -11.56
N MET A 312 -2.25 7.70 -12.54
CA MET A 312 -2.27 7.17 -13.91
C MET A 312 -0.86 7.16 -14.50
N LEU A 313 -0.12 8.25 -14.32
CA LEU A 313 1.25 8.39 -14.78
C LEU A 313 2.19 7.36 -14.14
N ALA A 314 2.09 7.17 -12.82
CA ALA A 314 2.86 6.15 -12.12
C ALA A 314 2.52 4.73 -12.58
N SER A 315 1.23 4.45 -12.81
CA SER A 315 0.76 3.17 -13.35
C SER A 315 1.33 2.90 -14.74
N ILE A 316 1.28 3.89 -15.64
CA ILE A 316 1.87 3.82 -16.98
C ILE A 316 3.37 3.51 -16.93
N GLY A 317 4.10 4.15 -16.02
CA GLY A 317 5.51 3.90 -15.79
C GLY A 317 5.84 2.69 -14.93
N LYS A 318 4.87 1.87 -14.50
CA LYS A 318 5.08 0.75 -13.54
C LYS A 318 5.77 1.17 -12.23
N GLY A 319 5.66 2.43 -11.83
CA GLY A 319 6.25 2.95 -10.60
C GLY A 319 5.22 3.16 -9.50
N HIS A 320 5.57 4.00 -8.53
CA HIS A 320 4.77 4.23 -7.33
C HIS A 320 4.23 5.64 -7.27
N TYR A 321 2.96 5.74 -6.93
CA TYR A 321 2.35 6.99 -6.49
C TYR A 321 2.35 7.06 -4.97
N ALA A 322 2.61 8.24 -4.42
CA ALA A 322 2.29 8.63 -3.05
C ALA A 322 1.92 10.12 -3.00
N ALA A 323 1.44 10.59 -1.85
CA ALA A 323 1.14 12.00 -1.65
C ALA A 323 1.23 12.44 -0.19
N ALA A 324 1.47 13.74 0.02
CA ALA A 324 1.36 14.41 1.31
C ALA A 324 0.40 15.60 1.21
N PHE A 325 -0.64 15.61 2.04
CA PHE A 325 -1.67 16.66 2.02
C PHE A 325 -1.37 17.79 3.01
N ASP A 326 -0.59 17.50 4.05
CA ASP A 326 -0.15 18.46 5.05
C ASP A 326 1.36 18.70 4.92
N THR A 327 1.79 19.95 5.11
CA THR A 327 3.20 20.34 4.96
C THR A 327 4.12 19.74 6.02
N GLY A 328 3.56 19.29 7.15
CA GLY A 328 4.32 18.62 8.22
C GLY A 328 4.74 17.20 7.86
N SER A 329 4.01 16.52 6.99
CA SER A 329 4.28 15.12 6.62
C SER A 329 5.05 14.93 5.30
N ILE A 330 5.31 16.01 4.54
CA ILE A 330 5.97 15.93 3.23
C ILE A 330 7.28 15.13 3.31
N GLU A 331 8.22 15.55 4.16
CA GLU A 331 9.55 14.95 4.24
C GLU A 331 9.47 13.46 4.59
N GLY A 332 8.79 13.11 5.69
CA GLY A 332 8.67 11.72 6.15
C GLY A 332 7.97 10.80 5.14
N ARG A 333 6.89 11.28 4.50
CA ARG A 333 6.16 10.49 3.49
C ARG A 333 6.94 10.34 2.19
N MET A 334 7.68 11.37 1.79
CA MET A 334 8.52 11.34 0.60
C MET A 334 9.71 10.38 0.78
N LEU A 335 10.35 10.37 1.96
CA LEU A 335 11.39 9.37 2.29
C LEU A 335 10.84 7.94 2.25
N GLN A 336 9.68 7.68 2.85
CA GLN A 336 9.01 6.37 2.76
C GLN A 336 8.71 5.97 1.31
N TRP A 337 8.27 6.92 0.50
CA TRP A 337 8.00 6.70 -0.92
C TRP A 337 9.27 6.37 -1.72
N PHE A 338 10.38 7.09 -1.51
CA PHE A 338 11.66 6.77 -2.15
C PHE A 338 12.19 5.39 -1.77
N GLN A 339 12.15 5.04 -0.48
CA GLN A 339 12.53 3.70 -0.02
C GLN A 339 11.68 2.62 -0.69
N LYS A 340 10.38 2.87 -0.82
CA LYS A 340 9.45 1.97 -1.50
C LYS A 340 9.79 1.81 -2.99
N ALA A 341 9.99 2.92 -3.69
CA ALA A 341 10.21 2.90 -5.14
C ALA A 341 11.60 2.41 -5.56
N SER A 342 12.59 2.53 -4.68
CA SER A 342 13.95 2.05 -4.91
C SER A 342 14.18 0.59 -4.52
N SER A 343 13.18 -0.09 -3.96
CA SER A 343 13.30 -1.45 -3.38
C SER A 343 13.00 -2.61 -4.35
N THR A 344 13.15 -2.37 -5.65
CA THR A 344 12.89 -3.39 -6.68
C THR A 344 13.89 -4.55 -6.58
N ILE A 345 13.37 -5.78 -6.59
CA ILE A 345 14.16 -7.03 -6.56
C ILE A 345 13.95 -7.91 -7.78
N VAL A 346 12.82 -7.76 -8.49
CA VAL A 346 12.56 -8.41 -9.77
C VAL A 346 11.89 -7.41 -10.69
N SER A 347 12.50 -7.14 -11.84
CA SER A 347 11.99 -6.17 -12.81
C SER A 347 11.29 -6.84 -13.98
N ASN A 348 10.40 -6.09 -14.65
CA ASN A 348 9.70 -6.50 -15.87
C ASN A 348 8.88 -7.77 -15.67
N VAL A 349 8.13 -7.80 -14.57
CA VAL A 349 7.26 -8.92 -14.23
C VAL A 349 6.21 -9.12 -15.32
N SER A 350 6.06 -10.35 -15.77
CA SER A 350 5.03 -10.79 -16.70
C SER A 350 4.45 -12.12 -16.23
N ILE A 351 3.19 -12.38 -16.59
CA ILE A 351 2.48 -13.60 -16.20
C ILE A 351 1.98 -14.25 -17.49
N ASP A 352 2.34 -15.52 -17.73
CA ASP A 352 1.86 -16.28 -18.88
C ASP A 352 0.43 -16.81 -18.64
N ALA A 353 -0.53 -15.90 -18.47
CA ALA A 353 -1.94 -16.23 -18.27
C ALA A 353 -2.77 -16.13 -19.56
N ILE A 354 -2.31 -15.31 -20.51
CA ILE A 354 -3.12 -14.85 -21.66
C ILE A 354 -3.35 -15.96 -22.70
N LYS A 355 -2.52 -17.01 -22.73
CA LYS A 355 -2.71 -18.14 -23.67
C LYS A 355 -3.96 -18.98 -23.40
N HIS A 356 -4.57 -18.84 -22.22
CA HIS A 356 -5.58 -19.79 -21.72
C HIS A 356 -6.97 -19.17 -21.49
N ILE A 357 -7.18 -17.88 -21.80
CA ILE A 357 -8.36 -17.12 -21.37
C ILE A 357 -8.95 -16.36 -22.56
N GLN A 358 -10.29 -16.38 -22.70
CA GLN A 358 -10.99 -15.72 -23.82
C GLN A 358 -11.33 -14.25 -23.53
N ASP A 359 -11.63 -13.91 -22.28
CA ASP A 359 -11.89 -12.54 -21.82
C ASP A 359 -11.22 -12.34 -20.46
N PHE A 360 -10.40 -11.30 -20.33
CA PHE A 360 -9.52 -11.07 -19.17
C PHE A 360 -9.47 -9.57 -18.85
N GLU A 361 -9.98 -9.20 -17.68
CA GLU A 361 -9.95 -7.85 -17.14
C GLU A 361 -9.03 -7.84 -15.92
N VAL A 362 -8.03 -6.97 -15.92
CA VAL A 362 -7.11 -6.78 -14.80
C VAL A 362 -7.33 -5.38 -14.23
N ASP A 363 -7.39 -5.27 -12.90
CA ASP A 363 -7.59 -4.00 -12.21
C ASP A 363 -6.40 -3.03 -12.41
N SER A 364 -5.24 -3.55 -12.83
CA SER A 364 -4.07 -2.77 -13.23
C SER A 364 -3.75 -2.97 -14.71
N VAL A 365 -3.56 -1.86 -15.42
CA VAL A 365 -3.13 -1.86 -16.83
C VAL A 365 -1.72 -2.42 -16.99
N TYR A 366 -0.87 -2.29 -15.98
CA TYR A 366 0.51 -2.77 -15.99
C TYR A 366 0.84 -3.56 -14.73
N ILE A 367 1.59 -4.65 -14.88
CA ILE A 367 2.09 -5.43 -13.75
C ILE A 367 3.33 -4.71 -13.19
N PRO A 368 3.33 -4.29 -11.91
CA PRO A 368 4.49 -3.69 -11.27
C PRO A 368 5.65 -4.67 -11.10
N ASP A 369 6.83 -4.13 -10.80
CA ASP A 369 7.98 -4.91 -10.36
C ASP A 369 7.74 -5.51 -8.96
N ILE A 370 8.49 -6.57 -8.62
CA ILE A 370 8.46 -7.12 -7.25
C ILE A 370 9.41 -6.30 -6.38
N SER A 371 8.95 -5.92 -5.19
CA SER A 371 9.72 -5.16 -4.21
C SER A 371 10.04 -5.99 -2.98
N ALA A 372 11.21 -5.73 -2.38
CA ALA A 372 11.59 -6.28 -1.08
C ALA A 372 10.66 -5.86 0.07
N LYS A 373 9.99 -4.70 -0.07
CA LYS A 373 9.28 -4.01 1.00
C LYS A 373 7.77 -4.28 1.05
N TYR A 374 7.18 -4.93 0.05
CA TYR A 374 5.75 -5.27 0.07
C TYR A 374 5.43 -6.39 -0.92
N PRO A 375 4.39 -7.20 -0.64
CA PRO A 375 3.84 -8.14 -1.60
C PRO A 375 3.30 -7.41 -2.83
N LEU A 376 3.57 -8.00 -4.00
CA LEU A 376 2.89 -7.62 -5.22
C LEU A 376 1.54 -8.36 -5.27
N CYS A 377 0.48 -7.64 -5.63
CA CYS A 377 -0.85 -8.21 -5.79
C CYS A 377 -1.53 -7.64 -7.03
N VAL A 378 -2.11 -8.53 -7.84
CA VAL A 378 -2.82 -8.22 -9.08
C VAL A 378 -4.10 -9.01 -9.11
N SER A 379 -5.21 -8.33 -9.34
CA SER A 379 -6.55 -8.89 -9.33
C SER A 379 -7.29 -8.56 -10.61
N GLY A 380 -8.34 -9.32 -10.84
CA GLY A 380 -9.15 -9.11 -12.03
C GLY A 380 -10.29 -10.10 -12.15
N ARG A 381 -10.92 -10.06 -13.32
CA ARG A 381 -11.97 -10.97 -13.75
C ARG A 381 -11.58 -11.69 -15.03
N TYR A 382 -12.10 -12.90 -15.20
CA TYR A 382 -11.79 -13.69 -16.39
C TYR A 382 -12.91 -14.65 -16.76
N ASN A 383 -13.00 -15.00 -18.04
CA ASN A 383 -13.81 -16.09 -18.57
C ASN A 383 -12.93 -17.21 -19.12
N GLY A 384 -13.21 -18.43 -18.69
CA GLY A 384 -12.51 -19.64 -19.14
C GLY A 384 -12.02 -20.47 -17.96
N LYS A 385 -11.02 -21.32 -18.21
CA LYS A 385 -10.39 -22.14 -17.19
C LYS A 385 -8.92 -21.77 -17.07
N LEU A 386 -8.52 -21.36 -15.88
CA LEU A 386 -7.10 -21.23 -15.55
C LEU A 386 -6.46 -22.63 -15.46
N PRO A 387 -5.19 -22.78 -15.86
CA PRO A 387 -4.43 -23.99 -15.59
C PRO A 387 -4.24 -24.18 -14.07
N GLU A 388 -3.82 -25.38 -13.63
CA GLU A 388 -3.53 -25.63 -12.20
C GLU A 388 -2.35 -24.79 -11.69
N THR A 389 -1.45 -24.39 -12.59
CA THR A 389 -0.28 -23.58 -12.29
C THR A 389 -0.07 -22.51 -13.37
N LEU A 390 0.31 -21.32 -12.93
CA LEU A 390 0.73 -20.20 -13.77
C LEU A 390 2.21 -19.90 -13.52
N ILE A 391 2.89 -19.31 -14.50
CA ILE A 391 4.30 -18.90 -14.36
C ILE A 391 4.38 -17.39 -14.43
N ALA A 392 4.92 -16.79 -13.36
CA ALA A 392 5.38 -15.41 -13.39
C ALA A 392 6.87 -15.38 -13.75
N LYS A 393 7.24 -14.50 -14.68
CA LYS A 393 8.62 -14.27 -15.13
C LYS A 393 9.06 -12.86 -14.85
N GLY A 394 10.36 -12.65 -14.66
CA GLY A 394 10.97 -11.33 -14.57
C GLY A 394 12.49 -11.43 -14.62
N HIS A 395 13.17 -10.33 -14.33
CA HIS A 395 14.64 -10.27 -14.36
C HIS A 395 15.19 -9.90 -12.98
N LEU A 396 16.30 -10.51 -12.59
CA LEU A 396 17.07 -10.17 -11.39
C LEU A 396 18.08 -9.05 -11.67
N ALA A 397 18.77 -8.59 -10.61
CA ALA A 397 19.74 -7.50 -10.69
C ALA A 397 20.96 -7.78 -11.61
N ASP A 398 21.29 -9.06 -11.84
CA ASP A 398 22.31 -9.48 -12.80
C ASP A 398 21.74 -9.79 -14.19
N MET A 399 20.52 -9.32 -14.46
CA MET A 399 19.79 -9.47 -15.73
C MET A 399 19.43 -10.91 -16.09
N SER A 400 19.63 -11.88 -15.18
CA SER A 400 19.14 -13.24 -15.37
C SER A 400 17.61 -13.31 -15.27
N GLU A 401 16.98 -14.16 -16.08
CA GLU A 401 15.54 -14.43 -15.99
C GLU A 401 15.25 -15.31 -14.77
N ILE A 402 14.22 -14.94 -14.01
CA ILE A 402 13.64 -15.76 -12.94
C ILE A 402 12.22 -16.19 -13.32
N SER A 403 11.87 -17.43 -12.97
CA SER A 403 10.51 -17.96 -13.10
C SER A 403 9.99 -18.38 -11.73
N ILE A 404 8.75 -17.98 -11.42
CA ILE A 404 8.06 -18.27 -10.16
C ILE A 404 6.79 -19.02 -10.51
N GLU A 405 6.67 -20.24 -10.02
CA GLU A 405 5.48 -21.07 -10.19
C GLU A 405 4.39 -20.64 -9.20
N LEU A 406 3.20 -20.40 -9.72
CA LEU A 406 2.04 -19.90 -8.99
C LEU A 406 0.93 -20.94 -9.04
N LYS A 407 0.70 -21.62 -7.93
CA LYS A 407 -0.38 -22.60 -7.82
C LYS A 407 -1.74 -21.87 -7.80
N VAL A 408 -2.66 -22.34 -8.64
CA VAL A 408 -4.04 -21.86 -8.69
C VAL A 408 -4.87 -22.59 -7.64
N GLN A 409 -5.55 -21.82 -6.78
CA GLN A 409 -6.34 -22.33 -5.67
C GLN A 409 -7.75 -21.77 -5.73
N HIS A 410 -8.74 -22.67 -5.75
CA HIS A 410 -10.15 -22.29 -5.68
C HIS A 410 -10.57 -22.09 -4.23
N ILE A 411 -10.87 -20.84 -3.88
CA ILE A 411 -11.21 -20.45 -2.51
C ILE A 411 -12.73 -20.38 -2.34
N LYS A 412 -13.22 -20.93 -1.22
CA LYS A 412 -14.63 -20.90 -0.82
C LYS A 412 -14.89 -19.93 0.34
N ASP A 413 -13.88 -19.70 1.18
CA ASP A 413 -14.01 -19.01 2.46
C ASP A 413 -13.59 -17.53 2.39
N ILE A 414 -13.08 -17.08 1.24
CA ILE A 414 -12.44 -15.78 1.09
C ILE A 414 -13.22 -14.98 0.02
N PRO A 415 -13.87 -13.86 0.38
CA PRO A 415 -14.70 -13.09 -0.56
C PRO A 415 -13.86 -12.10 -1.38
N LEU A 416 -13.29 -12.54 -2.51
CA LEU A 416 -12.59 -11.69 -3.49
C LEU A 416 -13.47 -10.53 -4.00
N ASP A 417 -14.78 -10.73 -4.07
CA ASP A 417 -15.78 -9.73 -4.47
C ASP A 417 -15.78 -8.50 -3.56
N LYS A 418 -15.52 -8.68 -2.26
CA LYS A 418 -15.45 -7.58 -1.28
C LYS A 418 -14.13 -6.81 -1.33
N VAL A 419 -13.15 -7.30 -2.08
CA VAL A 419 -11.82 -6.68 -2.21
C VAL A 419 -11.79 -5.66 -3.37
N ARG A 420 -12.78 -5.68 -4.26
CA ARG A 420 -12.80 -4.94 -5.53
C ARG A 420 -12.87 -3.41 -5.44
N TYR A 421 -13.42 -2.85 -4.35
CA TYR A 421 -13.73 -1.41 -4.27
C TYR A 421 -12.61 -0.54 -3.70
N SER A 422 -11.43 -1.10 -3.49
CA SER A 422 -10.28 -0.33 -3.02
C SER A 422 -9.03 -0.82 -3.72
N ILE A 423 -8.12 0.10 -4.04
CA ILE A 423 -6.77 -0.15 -4.62
C ILE A 423 -5.89 -0.89 -3.56
N LEU A 424 -6.42 -1.95 -2.94
CA LEU A 424 -6.06 -2.41 -1.61
C LEU A 424 -6.16 -3.95 -1.52
N PHE A 425 -5.56 -4.65 -2.47
CA PHE A 425 -5.61 -6.12 -2.56
C PHE A 425 -4.68 -6.88 -1.57
N MET A 426 -4.29 -6.26 -0.45
CA MET A 426 -3.64 -6.97 0.68
C MET A 426 -4.65 -7.41 1.77
N GLN A 427 -5.93 -7.49 1.43
CA GLN A 427 -7.03 -7.82 2.36
C GLN A 427 -7.27 -9.33 2.57
N LEU A 428 -6.55 -10.21 1.89
CA LEU A 428 -6.91 -11.64 1.82
C LEU A 428 -6.24 -12.52 2.86
N PHE A 429 -5.34 -11.95 3.65
CA PHE A 429 -4.40 -12.74 4.43
C PHE A 429 -4.80 -12.96 5.90
N SER A 430 -5.84 -12.31 6.39
CA SER A 430 -6.46 -12.60 7.69
C SER A 430 -7.81 -11.89 7.74
N VAL A 431 -8.91 -12.61 7.55
CA VAL A 431 -10.22 -12.06 7.92
C VAL A 431 -10.30 -12.14 9.45
N VAL A 432 -10.07 -11.01 10.11
CA VAL A 432 -10.29 -10.89 11.55
C VAL A 432 -11.80 -10.70 11.75
N PHE A 433 -12.52 -11.79 12.04
CA PHE A 433 -13.88 -11.69 12.54
C PHE A 433 -13.82 -11.36 14.03
N ILE A 434 -13.78 -10.07 14.37
CA ILE A 434 -14.02 -9.66 15.75
C ILE A 434 -15.54 -9.60 15.97
N THR A 435 -16.09 -10.63 16.61
CA THR A 435 -17.44 -10.54 17.17
C THR A 435 -17.32 -10.04 18.59
N ILE A 436 -17.60 -8.76 18.80
CA ILE A 436 -17.74 -8.19 20.14
C ILE A 436 -19.20 -8.41 20.56
N THR A 437 -19.44 -9.41 21.40
CA THR A 437 -20.76 -9.59 22.01
C THR A 437 -20.81 -8.78 23.30
N LEU A 438 -21.40 -7.59 23.23
CA LEU A 438 -21.82 -6.84 24.42
C LEU A 438 -23.22 -7.32 24.79
N SER A 439 -23.38 -8.25 25.73
CA SER A 439 -24.71 -8.46 26.32
C SER A 439 -24.92 -7.41 27.40
N HIS A 440 -25.78 -6.44 27.12
CA HIS A 440 -26.29 -5.52 28.13
C HIS A 440 -27.73 -5.94 28.40
N CYS A 441 -28.01 -6.48 29.59
CA CYS A 441 -29.40 -6.65 30.03
C CYS A 441 -29.75 -5.32 30.71
N CYS A 442 -30.42 -4.42 29.97
CA CYS A 442 -31.00 -3.23 30.61
C CYS A 442 -31.89 -3.72 31.76
N THR A 443 -31.95 -3.07 32.90
CA THR A 443 -33.06 -3.28 33.85
C THR A 443 -33.89 -2.03 33.86
N SER A 444 -35.22 -2.17 34.00
CA SER A 444 -36.10 -1.03 34.22
C SER A 444 -35.67 -0.32 35.51
N VAL A 445 -34.94 0.78 35.38
CA VAL A 445 -34.69 1.65 36.52
C VAL A 445 -35.82 2.66 36.55
N ASN A 446 -36.94 2.27 37.18
CA ASN A 446 -37.79 3.26 37.80
C ASN A 446 -36.95 3.87 38.93
N GLU A 447 -36.75 5.19 38.86
CA GLU A 447 -35.98 6.05 39.78
C GLU A 447 -34.45 6.00 39.65
N ILE A 448 -33.92 6.73 38.65
CA ILE A 448 -32.70 7.51 38.87
C ILE A 448 -33.08 8.98 38.90
N ASP A 449 -32.77 9.55 40.05
CA ASP A 449 -32.86 10.92 40.49
C ASP A 449 -32.47 11.93 39.40
N ARG A 450 -33.42 12.80 39.05
CA ARG A 450 -33.26 13.95 38.14
C ARG A 450 -32.40 15.02 38.82
N SER A 451 -31.09 14.84 38.93
CA SER A 451 -30.24 15.94 39.42
C SER A 451 -28.79 15.99 38.91
N ARG A 452 -28.31 15.06 38.09
CA ARG A 452 -26.94 15.14 37.52
C ARG A 452 -26.86 14.75 36.04
N ALA A 453 -27.57 15.49 35.21
CA ALA A 453 -27.26 15.64 33.79
C ALA A 453 -27.23 17.12 33.46
N ARG A 454 -26.04 17.74 33.56
CA ARG A 454 -25.73 18.99 32.88
C ARG A 454 -24.43 18.79 32.13
N GLY A 455 -24.47 19.12 30.84
CA GLY A 455 -23.29 19.31 30.02
C GLY A 455 -23.14 18.28 28.91
N LEU A 456 -23.95 18.41 27.86
CA LEU A 456 -23.46 18.39 26.48
C LEU A 456 -24.58 18.94 25.60
N GLU A 457 -24.42 20.21 25.27
CA GLU A 457 -25.27 20.95 24.35
C GLU A 457 -25.12 20.38 22.93
N VAL A 458 -26.27 20.39 22.25
CA VAL A 458 -26.44 20.17 20.83
C VAL A 458 -25.84 21.36 20.08
N LEU A 459 -24.97 21.09 19.09
CA LEU A 459 -24.75 22.02 17.99
C LEU A 459 -24.91 21.25 16.68
N GLU A 460 -25.77 21.81 15.84
CA GLU A 460 -26.24 21.33 14.52
C GLU A 460 -25.14 21.16 13.47
#